data_AF-A0A5B8B0N3-F1
#
_entry.id   AF-A0A5B8B0N3-F1
#
_cell.length_a   1.000
_cell.length_b   1.000
_cell.length_c   1.000
_cell.angle_alpha   90.00
_cell.angle_beta   90.00
_cell.angle_gamma   90.00
#
_symmetry.space_group_name_H-M   'P 1'
#
loop_
_entity.id
_entity.type
_entity.pdbx_description
1 polymer ?
#
loop_
_entity_poly.entity_id
_entity_poly.type
_entity_poly.pdbx_seq_one_letter_code
_entity_poly.pdbx_strand_id
1 'polypeptide(L)' 'MRISVQPAKRNDRVKIIFDRPMTIDDVQIGLQGGASLLVVAGDLYNSGSRFRYTLDLTADEVGLLISRLD' A
#
# COMPACT_ATOMS: atom_id res chain seq x y z
N MET A 1 -7.25 5.62 3.58
CA MET A 1 -6.87 4.97 2.31
C MET A 1 -7.39 3.54 2.36
N ARG A 2 -7.76 2.96 1.21
CA ARG A 2 -8.11 1.54 1.12
C ARG A 2 -7.35 0.90 -0.04
N ILE A 3 -6.66 -0.20 0.24
CA ILE A 3 -5.93 -0.98 -0.76
C ILE A 3 -6.59 -2.35 -0.85
N SER A 4 -7.01 -2.70 -2.06
CA SER A 4 -7.54 -4.01 -2.36
C SER A 4 -6.78 -4.64 -3.51
N VAL A 5 -6.62 -5.95 -3.45
CA VAL A 5 -5.96 -6.74 -4.48
C VAL A 5 -6.89 -7.88 -4.91
N GLN A 6 -6.86 -8.21 -6.20
CA GLN A 6 -7.55 -9.37 -6.75
C GLN A 6 -6.48 -10.38 -7.22
N PRO A 7 -6.23 -11.45 -6.45
CA PRO A 7 -5.27 -12.47 -6.85
C PRO A 7 -5.68 -13.12 -8.17
N ALA A 8 -4.77 -13.16 -9.15
CA ALA A 8 -5.03 -13.67 -10.50
C ALA A 8 -5.61 -15.10 -10.57
N LYS A 9 -5.40 -15.92 -9.53
CA LYS A 9 -5.87 -17.32 -9.48
C LYS A 9 -7.17 -17.52 -8.69
N ARG A 10 -7.78 -16.46 -8.16
CA ARG A 10 -9.04 -16.52 -7.40
C ARG A 10 -10.00 -15.47 -7.96
N ASN A 11 -10.55 -15.79 -9.13
CA ASN A 11 -11.28 -14.87 -10.03
C ASN A 11 -12.36 -14.01 -9.37
N ASP A 12 -12.88 -14.35 -8.19
CA ASP A 12 -14.12 -13.73 -7.71
C ASP A 12 -14.02 -13.03 -6.35
N ARG A 13 -12.85 -12.98 -5.71
CA ARG A 13 -12.72 -12.38 -4.37
C ARG A 13 -11.62 -11.33 -4.31
N VAL A 14 -12.02 -10.07 -4.49
CA VAL A 14 -11.26 -8.91 -4.05
C VAL A 14 -10.94 -9.08 -2.56
N LYS A 15 -9.66 -8.96 -2.22
CA LYS A 15 -9.19 -8.96 -0.84
C LYS A 15 -8.76 -7.56 -0.46
N ILE A 16 -9.24 -7.11 0.69
CA ILE A 16 -8.83 -5.83 1.26
C ILE A 16 -7.57 -6.10 2.08
N ILE A 17 -6.46 -5.47 1.72
CA ILE A 17 -5.16 -5.66 2.39
C ILE A 17 -4.76 -4.46 3.25
N PHE A 18 -5.50 -3.36 3.12
CA PHE A 18 -5.36 -2.18 3.96
C PHE A 18 -6.71 -1.45 3.99
N ASP A 19 -7.31 -1.27 5.17
CA ASP A 19 -8.58 -0.54 5.35
C ASP A 19 -8.61 0.18 6.69
N ARG A 20 -7.66 1.11 6.87
CA ARG A 20 -7.55 1.92 8.07
C ARG A 20 -6.90 3.26 7.74
N PRO A 21 -6.96 4.25 8.65
CA PRO A 21 -6.11 5.42 8.56
C PRO A 21 -4.63 5.00 8.47
N MET A 22 -3.89 5.72 7.64
CA MET A 22 -2.43 5.59 7.55
C MET A 22 -1.79 6.25 8.77
N THR A 23 -0.78 5.62 9.32
CA THR A 23 0.05 6.20 10.39
C THR A 23 1.47 6.42 9.88
N ILE A 24 2.28 7.16 10.64
CA ILE A 24 3.68 7.40 10.28
C ILE A 24 4.48 6.10 10.22
N ASP A 25 4.10 5.09 11.00
CA ASP A 25 4.77 3.78 11.03
C ASP A 25 4.57 2.97 9.74
N ASP A 26 3.56 3.32 8.95
CA ASP A 26 3.32 2.68 7.65
C ASP A 26 4.23 3.23 6.55
N VAL A 27 4.88 4.38 6.80
CA VAL A 27 5.59 5.16 5.78
C VAL A 27 7.07 5.25 6.12
N GLN A 28 7.91 4.89 5.16
CA GLN A 28 9.33 5.19 5.17
C GLN A 28 9.62 6.36 4.24
N ILE A 29 10.14 7.45 4.78
CA ILE A 29 10.56 8.61 3.97
C ILE A 29 11.95 8.32 3.40
N GLY A 30 12.06 8.38 2.07
CA GLY A 30 13.33 8.22 1.37
C GLY A 30 14.20 9.48 1.46
N LEU A 31 15.51 9.31 1.31
CA LEU A 31 16.50 10.41 1.42
C LEU A 31 16.32 11.54 0.40
N GLN A 32 15.59 11.29 -0.70
CA GLN A 32 15.35 12.26 -1.78
C GLN A 32 13.90 12.78 -1.80
N GLY A 33 13.18 12.73 -0.67
CA GLY A 33 11.82 13.25 -0.57
C GLY A 33 10.74 12.34 -1.16
N GLY A 34 11.11 11.13 -1.60
CA GLY A 34 10.16 10.05 -1.90
C GLY A 34 9.61 9.40 -0.62
N ALA A 35 8.58 8.57 -0.78
CA ALA A 35 7.95 7.85 0.31
C ALA A 35 7.61 6.40 -0.08
N SER A 36 7.87 5.46 0.81
CA SER A 36 7.52 4.05 0.65
C SER A 36 6.43 3.68 1.64
N LEU A 37 5.30 3.18 1.16
CA LEU A 37 4.23 2.64 1.98
C LEU A 37 4.40 1.12 2.13
N LEU A 38 4.52 0.63 3.36
CA LEU A 38 4.63 -0.79 3.66
C LEU A 38 3.28 -1.36 4.10
N VAL A 39 2.83 -2.42 3.42
CA VAL A 39 1.59 -3.13 3.75
C VAL A 39 1.89 -4.61 3.95
N VAL A 40 1.46 -5.16 5.09
CA VAL A 40 1.56 -6.60 5.35
C VAL A 40 0.18 -7.23 5.24
N ALA A 41 0.00 -8.08 4.24
CA ALA A 41 -1.26 -8.78 3.97
C ALA A 41 -1.16 -10.25 4.39
N GLY A 42 -2.12 -10.70 5.18
CA GLY A 42 -2.27 -12.11 5.54
C GLY A 42 -3.09 -12.89 4.53
N ASP A 43 -2.86 -14.20 4.46
CA ASP A 43 -3.77 -15.19 3.86
C ASP A 43 -4.14 -14.93 2.40
N LEU A 44 -3.29 -14.27 1.61
CA LEU A 44 -3.67 -13.82 0.27
C LEU A 44 -3.82 -14.98 -0.72
N TYR A 45 -2.80 -15.84 -0.81
CA TYR A 45 -2.78 -16.99 -1.71
C TYR A 45 -3.07 -18.32 -0.98
N ASN A 46 -2.61 -18.45 0.27
CA ASN A 46 -2.71 -19.63 1.14
C ASN A 46 -2.88 -19.23 2.61
N SER A 47 -3.54 -20.08 3.40
CA SER A 47 -3.73 -19.83 4.84
C SER A 47 -2.40 -19.85 5.60
N GLY A 48 -2.27 -18.98 6.60
CA GLY A 48 -1.06 -18.79 7.40
C GLY A 48 0.03 -17.95 6.74
N SER A 49 -0.18 -17.49 5.50
CA SER A 49 0.84 -16.71 4.79
C SER A 49 0.83 -15.23 5.17
N ARG A 50 1.99 -14.59 5.01
CA ARG A 50 2.13 -13.14 5.11
C ARG A 50 2.93 -12.66 3.90
N PHE A 51 2.39 -11.68 3.20
CA PHE A 51 3.02 -11.04 2.07
C PHE A 51 3.25 -9.57 2.40
N ARG A 52 4.46 -9.09 2.14
CA ARG A 52 4.82 -7.68 2.26
C ARG A 52 4.70 -7.03 0.88
N TYR A 53 3.99 -5.93 0.82
CA TYR A 53 3.89 -5.04 -0.32
C TYR A 53 4.56 -3.73 0.04
N THR A 54 5.32 -3.19 -0.92
CA THR A 54 5.89 -1.84 -0.82
C THR A 54 5.36 -1.06 -2.02
N LEU A 55 4.79 0.12 -1.76
CA LEU A 55 4.46 1.09 -2.81
C LEU A 55 5.43 2.25 -2.67
N ASP A 56 6.29 2.42 -3.65
CA ASP A 56 7.26 3.50 -3.68
C ASP A 56 6.70 4.67 -4.49
N LEU A 57 6.74 5.86 -3.90
CA LEU A 57 6.37 7.13 -4.51
C LEU A 57 7.62 8.01 -4.61
N THR A 58 7.85 8.55 -5.81
CA THR A 58 8.85 9.58 -6.05
C THR A 58 8.42 10.91 -5.42
N ALA A 59 9.38 11.83 -5.25
CA ALA A 59 9.07 13.17 -4.74
C ALA A 59 8.03 13.91 -5.60
N ASP A 60 8.09 13.75 -6.92
CA ASP A 60 7.14 14.35 -7.86
C ASP A 60 5.73 13.77 -7.68
N GLU A 61 5.61 12.45 -7.52
CA GLU A 61 4.32 11.79 -7.27
C GLU A 61 3.73 12.20 -5.91
N VAL A 62 4.57 12.35 -4.88
CA VAL A 62 4.15 12.90 -3.59
C VAL A 62 3.64 14.35 -3.76
N GLY A 63 4.35 15.16 -4.54
CA GLY A 63 3.94 16.54 -4.87
C GLY A 63 2.58 16.61 -5.58
N LEU A 64 2.30 15.68 -6.50
CA LEU A 64 1.00 15.58 -7.18
C LEU A 64 -0.16 15.26 -6.22
N LEU A 65 0.10 14.51 -5.15
CA LEU A 65 -0.92 14.18 -4.16
C LEU A 65 -1.24 15.37 -3.24
N ILE A 66 -0.22 16.15 -2.89
CA ILE A 66 -0.37 17.33 -2.01
C ILE A 66 -1.05 18.48 -2.76
N SER A 67 -0.70 18.73 -4.02
CA SER A 67 -1.26 19.83 -4.83
C SER A 67 -2.76 19.71 -5.14
N ARG A 68 -3.40 18.58 -4.81
CA ARG A 68 -4.86 18.38 -4.90
C ARG A 68 -5.60 18.68 -3.61
N LEU A 69 -4.90 19.11 -2.57
CA LEU A 69 -5.47 19.49 -1.28
C LEU A 69 -5.60 21.01 -1.10
N ASP A 70 -5.07 21.79 -2.05
CA ASP A 70 -5.19 23.24 -2.18
C ASP A 70 -6.25 23.62 -3.22
#